data_AF-A0A819FD11-F1
#
_entry.id   AF-A0A819FD11-F1
#
_cell.length_a   1.000
_cell.length_b   1.000
_cell.length_c   1.000
_cell.angle_alpha   90.00
_cell.angle_beta   90.00
_cell.angle_gamma   90.00
#
_symmetry.space_group_name_H-M   'P 1'
#
loop_
_entity.id
_entity.type
_entity.pdbx_description
1 polymer ?
#
loop_
_entity_poly.entity_id
_entity_poly.type
_entity_poly.pdbx_seq_one_letter_code
_entity_poly.pdbx_strand_id
1 'polypeptide(L)'
;MSIPPYVCACVFAIIGSFSATSFNEHGYHVAFFIIIAGVSFALMAILDTVSPVAVYVSGCFACAGKYSAYALLIAWLAKNLSGRIRRSLAVAFTVGLGQIGGAILPFIMNDKNEPNFRQIYITSAVVMAVIMFPTLLLRFISTNREKSTAINHTEVLEKANSVHDAQI
;
A
#
# COMPACT_ATOMS: atom_id res chain seq x y z
N MET A 1 16.78 -20.61 1.89
CA MET A 1 15.44 -21.22 1.78
C MET A 1 14.38 -20.17 1.43
N SER A 2 14.59 -19.36 0.39
CA SER A 2 13.83 -18.11 0.15
C SER A 2 12.86 -18.17 -1.04
N ILE A 3 12.87 -19.23 -1.85
CA ILE A 3 12.07 -19.30 -3.09
C ILE A 3 10.55 -19.40 -2.83
N PRO A 4 10.04 -20.25 -1.92
CA PRO A 4 8.59 -20.44 -1.77
C PRO A 4 7.81 -19.19 -1.34
N PRO A 5 8.29 -18.35 -0.40
CA PRO A 5 7.59 -17.13 0.00
C PRO A 5 7.44 -16.13 -1.15
N TYR A 6 8.44 -16.01 -2.02
CA TYR A 6 8.38 -15.12 -3.18
C TYR A 6 7.41 -15.62 -4.24
N VAL A 7 7.33 -16.93 -4.47
CA VAL A 7 6.37 -17.52 -5.42
C VAL A 7 4.94 -17.29 -4.93
N CYS A 8 4.66 -17.55 -3.66
CA CYS A 8 3.36 -17.24 -3.05
C CYS A 8 3.05 -15.74 -3.16
N ALA A 9 4.04 -14.87 -2.87
CA ALA A 9 3.87 -13.43 -2.98
C ALA A 9 3.55 -12.98 -4.41
N CYS A 10 4.21 -13.54 -5.42
CA CYS A 10 3.91 -13.25 -6.82
C CYS A 10 2.48 -13.61 -7.20
N VAL A 11 2.00 -14.80 -6.80
CA VAL A 11 0.63 -15.24 -7.12
C VAL A 11 -0.40 -14.32 -6.49
N PHE A 12 -0.27 -14.02 -5.20
CA PHE A 12 -1.18 -13.10 -4.50
C PHE A 12 -1.11 -11.67 -5.06
N ALA A 13 0.08 -11.21 -5.47
CA ALA A 13 0.25 -9.91 -6.08
C ALA A 13 -0.42 -9.81 -7.45
N ILE A 14 -0.35 -10.85 -8.28
CA ILE A 14 -1.01 -10.89 -9.57
C ILE A 14 -2.54 -10.86 -9.38
N ILE A 15 -3.07 -11.67 -8.47
CA ILE A 15 -4.51 -11.72 -8.18
C ILE A 15 -4.99 -10.38 -7.60
N GLY A 16 -4.26 -9.82 -6.64
CA GLY A 16 -4.58 -8.54 -6.03
C GLY A 16 -4.53 -7.38 -7.01
N SER A 17 -3.52 -7.36 -7.89
CA SER A 17 -3.37 -6.36 -8.95
C SER A 17 -4.48 -6.48 -10.00
N PHE A 18 -4.85 -7.70 -10.39
CA PHE A 18 -5.95 -7.94 -11.31
C PHE A 18 -7.29 -7.47 -10.73
N SER A 19 -7.56 -7.80 -9.47
CA SER A 19 -8.75 -7.33 -8.74
C SER A 19 -8.79 -5.80 -8.68
N ALA A 20 -7.71 -5.16 -8.25
CA ALA A 20 -7.67 -3.71 -8.10
C ALA A 20 -7.80 -2.95 -9.43
N THR A 21 -7.28 -3.53 -10.52
CA THR A 21 -7.43 -2.98 -11.88
C THR A 21 -8.88 -3.09 -12.35
N SER A 22 -9.55 -4.21 -12.06
CA SER A 22 -10.93 -4.46 -12.49
C SER A 22 -11.95 -3.58 -11.75
N PHE A 23 -11.73 -3.33 -10.46
CA PHE A 23 -12.65 -2.50 -9.65
C PHE A 23 -12.39 -1.00 -9.76
N ASN A 24 -11.32 -0.54 -10.40
CA ASN A 24 -10.88 0.87 -10.49
C ASN A 24 -10.65 1.58 -9.13
N GLU A 25 -10.92 0.89 -8.02
CA GLU A 25 -10.84 1.35 -6.64
C GLU A 25 -9.51 0.99 -5.98
N HIS A 26 -8.44 1.60 -6.48
CA HIS A 26 -7.06 1.27 -6.11
C HIS A 26 -6.77 1.56 -4.64
N GLY A 27 -7.39 2.58 -4.04
CA GLY A 27 -7.11 2.99 -2.65
C GLY A 27 -7.61 2.00 -1.60
N TYR A 28 -8.79 1.41 -1.78
CA TYR A 28 -9.33 0.42 -0.83
C TYR A 28 -8.56 -0.90 -0.88
N HIS A 29 -8.13 -1.30 -2.08
CA HIS A 29 -7.31 -2.51 -2.25
C HIS A 29 -5.92 -2.33 -1.62
N VAL A 30 -5.28 -1.16 -1.75
CA VAL A 30 -4.01 -0.88 -1.06
C VAL A 30 -4.18 -1.00 0.46
N ALA A 31 -5.21 -0.38 1.03
CA ALA A 31 -5.46 -0.45 2.47
C ALA A 31 -5.73 -1.89 2.95
N PHE A 32 -6.51 -2.66 2.19
CA PHE A 32 -6.78 -4.07 2.49
C PHE A 32 -5.50 -4.92 2.55
N PHE A 33 -4.61 -4.79 1.55
CA PHE A 33 -3.35 -5.53 1.55
C PHE A 33 -2.38 -5.09 2.65
N ILE A 34 -2.39 -3.81 3.04
CA ILE A 34 -1.61 -3.31 4.19
C ILE A 34 -2.12 -3.92 5.50
N ILE A 35 -3.44 -4.04 5.68
CA ILE A 35 -4.04 -4.68 6.86
C ILE A 35 -3.64 -6.15 6.92
N ILE A 36 -3.73 -6.89 5.82
CA ILE A 36 -3.30 -8.29 5.75
C ILE A 36 -1.81 -8.43 6.13
N ALA A 37 -0.96 -7.56 5.59
CA ALA A 37 0.47 -7.57 5.93
C ALA A 37 0.71 -7.27 7.41
N GLY A 38 0.02 -6.26 7.98
CA GLY A 38 0.12 -5.90 9.40
C GLY A 38 -0.32 -7.03 10.33
N VAL A 39 -1.45 -7.67 10.04
CA VAL A 39 -1.95 -8.84 10.80
C VAL A 39 -0.97 -10.00 10.71
N SER A 40 -0.37 -10.23 9.54
CA SER A 40 0.62 -11.30 9.35
C SER A 40 1.90 -11.06 10.16
N PHE A 41 2.39 -9.82 10.23
CA PHE A 41 3.53 -9.46 11.10
C PHE A 41 3.19 -9.55 12.59
N ALA A 42 1.99 -9.17 12.99
CA ALA A 42 1.52 -9.35 14.37
C ALA A 42 1.43 -10.84 14.73
N LEU A 43 0.93 -11.67 13.82
CA LEU A 43 0.87 -13.12 13.99
C LEU A 43 2.27 -13.72 14.13
N MET A 44 3.22 -13.26 13.34
CA MET A 44 4.63 -13.68 13.41
C MET A 44 5.27 -13.33 14.76
N ALA A 45 4.91 -12.18 15.36
CA ALA A 45 5.37 -11.78 16.69
C ALA A 45 4.80 -12.63 17.85
N ILE A 46 3.69 -13.33 17.63
CA ILE A 46 3.04 -14.21 18.62
C ILE A 46 3.51 -15.65 18.44
N LEU A 47 3.67 -16.10 17.19
CA LEU A 47 4.00 -17.48 16.84
C LEU A 47 5.49 -17.81 16.91
N ASP A 48 6.35 -16.81 17.10
CA ASP A 48 7.81 -16.92 17.23
C ASP A 48 8.24 -18.02 18.22
N THR A 49 7.47 -18.20 19.30
CA THR A 49 7.76 -19.15 20.37
C THR A 49 7.03 -20.50 20.24
N VAL A 50 6.10 -20.64 19.28
CA VAL A 50 5.17 -21.79 19.21
C VAL A 50 5.60 -22.80 18.15
N SER A 51 5.85 -22.36 16.91
CA SER A 51 6.37 -23.26 15.88
C SER A 51 7.05 -22.51 14.73
N PRO A 52 8.20 -23.02 14.24
CA PRO A 52 8.91 -22.43 13.11
C PRO A 52 8.11 -22.53 11.80
N VAL A 53 7.25 -23.55 11.67
CA VAL A 53 6.38 -23.73 10.49
C VAL A 53 5.32 -22.63 10.41
N ALA A 54 4.68 -22.30 11.53
CA ALA A 54 3.64 -21.28 11.53
C ALA A 54 4.21 -19.86 11.31
N VAL A 55 5.41 -19.58 11.84
CA VAL A 55 6.18 -18.36 11.50
C VAL A 55 6.45 -18.29 10.00
N TYR A 56 6.90 -19.39 9.39
CA TYR A 56 7.17 -19.44 7.94
C TYR A 56 5.92 -19.17 7.09
N VAL A 57 4.79 -19.77 7.45
CA VAL A 57 3.51 -19.55 6.77
C VAL A 57 3.06 -18.10 6.92
N SER A 58 3.12 -17.53 8.14
CA SER A 58 2.81 -16.11 8.36
C SER A 58 3.74 -15.17 7.59
N GLY A 59 5.02 -15.53 7.45
CA GLY A 59 5.99 -14.79 6.64
C GLY A 59 5.64 -14.78 5.15
N CYS A 60 5.13 -15.90 4.62
CA CYS A 60 4.65 -15.96 3.23
C CYS A 60 3.48 -14.99 2.99
N PHE A 61 2.52 -14.94 3.91
CA PHE A 61 1.39 -14.00 3.84
C PHE A 61 1.83 -12.54 4.02
N ALA A 62 2.77 -12.27 4.93
CA ALA A 62 3.35 -10.93 5.12
C ALA A 62 4.06 -10.43 3.85
N CYS A 63 4.88 -11.28 3.23
CA CYS A 63 5.53 -10.97 1.94
C CYS A 63 4.49 -10.70 0.86
N ALA A 64 3.51 -11.59 0.70
CA ALA A 64 2.44 -11.45 -0.27
C ALA A 64 1.69 -10.11 -0.14
N GLY A 65 1.20 -9.78 1.06
CA GLY A 65 0.48 -8.53 1.29
C GLY A 65 1.34 -7.29 1.02
N LYS A 66 2.58 -7.29 1.53
CA LYS A 66 3.49 -6.14 1.37
C LYS A 66 3.84 -5.85 -0.09
N TYR A 67 4.21 -6.88 -0.87
CA TYR A 67 4.58 -6.69 -2.27
C TYR A 67 3.38 -6.30 -3.15
N SER A 68 2.21 -6.87 -2.87
CA SER A 68 0.96 -6.52 -3.56
C SER A 68 0.57 -5.06 -3.31
N ALA A 69 0.58 -4.63 -2.03
CA ALA A 69 0.29 -3.25 -1.66
C ALA A 69 1.27 -2.26 -2.32
N TYR A 70 2.56 -2.63 -2.38
CA TYR A 70 3.60 -1.80 -2.96
C TYR A 70 3.43 -1.59 -4.48
N ALA A 71 3.17 -2.67 -5.21
CA ALA A 71 2.90 -2.60 -6.65
C ALA A 71 1.67 -1.72 -6.94
N LEU A 72 0.62 -1.89 -6.15
CA LEU A 72 -0.63 -1.16 -6.33
C LEU A 72 -0.51 0.33 -5.97
N LEU A 73 0.27 0.64 -4.93
CA LEU A 73 0.58 2.03 -4.55
C LEU A 73 1.31 2.78 -5.67
N ILE A 74 2.30 2.16 -6.31
CA ILE A 74 3.04 2.77 -7.42
C ILE A 74 2.12 3.03 -8.61
N ALA A 75 1.30 2.04 -8.98
CA ALA A 75 0.33 2.18 -10.07
C ALA A 75 -0.66 3.32 -9.81
N TRP A 76 -1.13 3.43 -8.55
CA TRP A 76 -2.05 4.48 -8.15
C TRP A 76 -1.41 5.87 -8.12
N LEU A 77 -0.17 6.00 -7.62
CA LEU A 77 0.59 7.26 -7.66
C LEU A 77 0.81 7.74 -9.10
N ALA A 78 1.13 6.82 -10.02
CA ALA A 78 1.28 7.13 -11.43
C ALA A 78 -0.01 7.66 -12.07
N LYS A 79 -1.18 7.14 -11.64
CA LYS A 79 -2.50 7.58 -12.10
C LYS A 79 -2.92 8.93 -11.53
N ASN A 80 -2.67 9.18 -10.23
CA ASN A 80 -3.17 10.35 -9.52
C ASN A 80 -2.35 11.64 -9.72
N LEU A 81 -1.09 11.54 -10.14
CA LEU A 81 -0.23 12.70 -10.38
C LEU A 81 -0.30 13.12 -11.85
N SER A 82 -0.37 14.42 -12.12
CA SER A 82 -0.23 14.99 -13.46
C SER A 82 1.21 15.46 -13.71
N GLY A 83 1.75 15.15 -14.89
CA GLY A 83 3.11 15.51 -15.29
C GLY A 83 4.15 14.41 -15.06
N ARG A 84 5.00 14.18 -16.06
CA ARG A 84 6.02 13.11 -16.06
C ARG A 84 6.99 13.23 -14.88
N ILE A 85 7.53 14.42 -14.62
CA ILE A 85 8.52 14.67 -13.55
C ILE A 85 7.92 14.41 -12.16
N ARG A 86 6.70 14.87 -11.90
CA ARG A 86 6.05 14.69 -10.59
C ARG A 86 5.75 13.23 -10.29
N ARG A 87 5.34 12.45 -11.30
CA ARG A 87 5.17 10.99 -11.19
C ARG A 87 6.48 10.29 -10.86
N SER A 88 7.53 10.58 -11.63
CA SER A 88 8.84 9.95 -11.42
C SER A 88 9.41 10.24 -10.04
N LEU A 89 9.30 11.50 -9.57
CA LEU A 89 9.74 11.87 -8.22
C LEU A 89 8.96 11.13 -7.14
N ALA A 90 7.62 11.08 -7.22
CA ALA A 90 6.80 10.41 -6.22
C ALA A 90 7.11 8.90 -6.12
N VAL A 91 7.30 8.24 -7.26
CA VAL A 91 7.70 6.83 -7.28
C VAL A 91 9.10 6.66 -6.69
N ALA A 92 10.08 7.50 -7.08
CA ALA A 92 11.44 7.45 -6.56
C ALA A 92 11.49 7.66 -5.03
N PHE A 93 10.72 8.62 -4.49
CA PHE A 93 10.60 8.83 -3.04
C PHE A 93 10.02 7.59 -2.34
N THR A 94 8.99 6.98 -2.91
CA THR A 94 8.35 5.78 -2.34
C THR A 94 9.32 4.58 -2.32
N VAL A 95 10.16 4.43 -3.35
CA VAL A 95 11.23 3.42 -3.40
C VAL A 95 12.35 3.73 -2.41
N GLY A 96 12.81 4.98 -2.37
CA GLY A 96 13.87 5.42 -1.47
C GLY A 96 13.54 5.17 0.00
N LEU A 97 12.33 5.51 0.43
CA LEU A 97 11.86 5.25 1.79
C LEU A 97 11.83 3.75 2.11
N GLY A 98 11.44 2.91 1.15
CA GLY A 98 11.49 1.45 1.32
C GLY A 98 12.91 0.92 1.57
N GLN A 99 13.89 1.44 0.85
CA GLN A 99 15.29 1.05 1.01
C GLN A 99 15.89 1.51 2.33
N ILE A 100 15.50 2.70 2.83
CA ILE A 100 15.93 3.20 4.15
C ILE A 100 15.45 2.25 5.25
N GLY A 101 14.20 1.77 5.18
CA GLY A 101 13.69 0.79 6.14
C GLY A 101 14.52 -0.51 6.15
N GLY A 102 14.96 -0.96 4.98
CA GLY A 102 15.88 -2.11 4.86
C GLY A 102 17.26 -1.85 5.44
N ALA A 103 17.78 -0.63 5.31
CA ALA A 103 19.07 -0.23 5.87
C ALA A 103 19.05 -0.11 7.40
N ILE A 104 17.90 0.21 8.00
CA ILE A 104 17.74 0.30 9.47
C ILE A 104 17.67 -1.09 10.12
N LEU A 105 17.20 -2.11 9.39
CA LEU A 105 16.95 -3.45 9.92
C LEU A 105 18.17 -4.10 10.63
N PRO A 106 19.41 -4.06 10.09
CA PRO A 106 20.59 -4.60 10.75
C PRO A 106 20.94 -3.89 12.06
N PHE A 107 20.60 -2.61 12.22
CA PHE A 107 20.83 -1.88 13.46
C PHE A 107 19.88 -2.30 14.58
N ILE A 108 18.70 -2.81 14.23
CA ILE A 108 17.73 -3.36 15.17
C ILE A 108 18.13 -4.80 15.58
N MET A 109 18.78 -5.52 14.66
CA MET A 109 19.41 -6.83 14.91
C MET A 109 20.71 -6.64 15.69
N ASN A 110 20.62 -6.29 16.98
CA ASN A 110 21.79 -6.22 17.86
C ASN A 110 22.18 -7.66 18.29
N ASP A 111 23.45 -8.04 18.20
CA ASP A 111 23.98 -9.39 18.55
C ASP A 111 23.62 -9.86 19.98
N LYS A 112 23.21 -8.94 20.85
CA LYS A 112 22.82 -9.23 22.25
C LYS A 112 21.42 -9.81 22.41
N ASN A 113 20.61 -9.85 21.34
CA ASN A 113 19.19 -10.23 21.38
C ASN A 113 18.87 -11.58 20.70
N GLU A 114 19.82 -12.50 20.56
CA GLU A 114 19.48 -13.87 20.18
C GLU A 114 18.71 -14.58 21.32
N PRO A 115 17.56 -15.26 21.05
CA PRO A 115 16.96 -15.61 19.76
C PRO A 115 15.58 -14.94 19.51
N ASN A 116 15.29 -13.79 20.13
CA ASN A 116 13.94 -13.21 20.09
C ASN A 116 13.78 -12.21 18.94
N PHE A 117 13.49 -12.70 17.73
CA PHE A 117 13.20 -11.88 16.54
C PHE A 117 11.90 -11.08 16.65
N ARG A 118 11.11 -11.31 17.70
CA ARG A 118 9.90 -10.55 18.05
C ARG A 118 10.00 -9.04 17.91
N GLN A 119 11.13 -8.41 18.28
CA GLN A 119 11.29 -6.96 18.16
C GLN A 119 11.21 -6.48 16.70
N ILE A 120 11.74 -7.28 15.77
CA ILE A 120 11.71 -6.98 14.33
C ILE A 120 10.31 -7.11 13.77
N TYR A 121 9.57 -8.13 14.19
CA TYR A 121 8.19 -8.36 13.76
C TYR A 121 7.26 -7.24 14.22
N ILE A 122 7.41 -6.79 15.48
CA ILE A 122 6.67 -5.66 16.03
C ILE A 122 7.03 -4.37 15.27
N THR A 123 8.33 -4.12 15.05
CA THR A 123 8.77 -2.91 14.34
C THR A 123 8.24 -2.90 12.90
N SER A 124 8.22 -4.05 12.22
CA SER A 124 7.66 -4.21 10.88
C SER A 124 6.15 -3.95 10.86
N ALA A 125 5.40 -4.44 11.85
CA ALA A 125 3.97 -4.18 11.99
C ALA A 125 3.68 -2.68 12.22
N VAL A 126 4.47 -2.01 13.06
CA VAL A 126 4.35 -0.56 13.31
C VAL A 126 4.65 0.23 12.04
N VAL A 127 5.71 -0.11 11.31
CA VAL A 127 6.04 0.54 10.03
C VAL A 127 4.89 0.38 9.02
N MET A 128 4.26 -0.80 8.93
CA MET A 128 3.09 -0.99 8.06
C MET A 128 1.90 -0.10 8.48
N ALA A 129 1.65 0.05 9.79
CA ALA A 129 0.62 0.94 10.30
C ALA A 129 0.92 2.42 10.00
N VAL A 130 2.19 2.83 10.12
CA VAL A 130 2.62 4.19 9.77
C VAL A 130 2.46 4.46 8.27
N ILE A 131 2.75 3.48 7.40
CA ILE A 131 2.56 3.59 5.95
C ILE A 131 1.07 3.58 5.57
N MET A 132 0.21 2.95 6.37
CA MET A 132 -1.24 2.99 6.16
C MET A 132 -1.77 4.43 6.19
N PHE A 133 -1.29 5.25 7.11
CA PHE A 133 -1.75 6.63 7.27
C PHE A 133 -1.63 7.50 6.00
N PRO A 134 -0.46 7.65 5.35
CA PRO A 134 -0.34 8.39 4.11
C PRO A 134 -1.13 7.76 2.96
N THR A 135 -1.30 6.43 2.90
CA THR A 135 -2.14 5.81 1.87
C THR A 135 -3.62 6.19 2.02
N LEU A 136 -4.13 6.25 3.25
CA LEU A 136 -5.49 6.71 3.54
C LEU A 136 -5.65 8.21 3.30
N LEU A 137 -4.65 9.02 3.66
CA LEU A 137 -4.65 10.46 3.36
C LEU A 137 -4.69 10.73 1.86
N LEU A 138 -3.84 10.06 1.07
CA LEU A 138 -3.86 10.17 -0.38
C LEU A 138 -5.23 9.78 -0.95
N ARG A 139 -5.92 8.81 -0.33
CA ARG A 139 -7.23 8.35 -0.78
C ARG A 139 -8.30 9.37 -0.46
N PHE A 140 -8.28 9.93 0.75
CA PHE A 140 -9.15 11.01 1.16
C PHE A 140 -8.99 12.22 0.23
N ILE A 141 -7.75 12.62 -0.06
CA ILE A 141 -7.46 13.71 -1.01
C ILE A 141 -7.99 13.36 -2.40
N SER A 142 -7.76 12.14 -2.91
CA SER A 142 -8.25 11.76 -4.24
C SER A 142 -9.79 11.77 -4.33
N THR A 143 -10.47 11.27 -3.29
CA THR A 143 -11.94 11.25 -3.23
C THR A 143 -12.49 12.68 -3.16
N ASN A 144 -11.83 13.57 -2.42
CA ASN A 144 -12.23 14.98 -2.36
C ASN A 144 -12.01 15.69 -3.69
N ARG A 145 -10.93 15.37 -4.43
CA ARG A 145 -10.68 15.92 -5.77
C ARG A 145 -11.70 15.45 -6.81
N GLU A 146 -12.10 14.18 -6.74
CA GLU A 146 -13.18 13.63 -7.56
C GLU A 146 -14.50 14.38 -7.30
N LYS A 147 -14.86 14.59 -6.03
CA LYS A 147 -16.04 15.37 -5.64
C LYS A 147 -16.00 16.81 -6.15
N SER A 148 -14.88 17.53 -6.00
CA SER A 148 -14.75 18.91 -6.48
C SER A 148 -14.87 19.02 -8.01
N THR A 149 -14.37 18.02 -8.74
CA THR A 149 -14.45 18.02 -10.20
C THR A 149 -15.87 17.76 -10.69
N ALA A 150 -16.62 16.88 -9.99
CA ALA A 150 -18.02 16.63 -10.29
C ALA A 150 -18.90 17.88 -10.09
N ILE A 151 -18.70 18.61 -8.98
CA ILE A 151 -19.45 19.85 -8.68
C ILE A 151 -19.21 20.92 -9.76
N ASN A 152 -17.94 21.15 -10.13
CA ASN A 152 -17.62 22.13 -11.18
C ASN A 152 -18.24 21.75 -12.53
N HIS A 153 -18.27 20.47 -12.88
CA HIS A 153 -18.92 20.02 -14.12
C HIS A 153 -20.44 20.27 -14.10
N THR A 154 -21.12 20.03 -12.97
CA THR A 154 -22.56 20.31 -12.85
C THR A 154 -22.86 21.81 -12.93
N GLU A 155 -22.05 22.66 -12.30
CA GLU A 155 -22.21 24.12 -12.38
C GLU A 155 -22.01 24.65 -13.81
N VAL A 156 -21.05 24.10 -14.56
CA VAL A 156 -20.81 24.48 -15.96
C VAL A 156 -22.01 24.08 -16.85
N LEU A 157 -22.60 22.91 -16.62
CA LEU A 157 -23.77 22.44 -17.39
C LEU A 157 -25.02 23.28 -17.07
N GLU A 158 -25.23 23.63 -15.81
CA GLU A 158 -26.34 24.50 -15.39
C GLU A 158 -26.21 25.91 -16.00
N LYS A 159 -24.99 26.44 -16.02
CA LYS A 159 -24.70 27.73 -16.66
C LYS A 159 -24.85 27.68 -18.19
N ALA A 160 -24.54 26.55 -18.83
CA ALA A 160 -24.74 26.38 -20.26
C ALA A 160 -26.23 26.27 -20.63
N ASN A 161 -27.02 25.53 -19.84
CA ASN A 161 -28.46 25.38 -20.06
C ASN A 161 -29.21 26.72 -19.85
N SER A 162 -28.88 27.48 -18.80
CA SER A 162 -29.54 28.79 -18.55
C SER A 162 -29.29 29.84 -19.64
N VAL A 163 -28.14 29.78 -20.33
CA VAL A 163 -27.88 30.65 -21.49
C VAL A 163 -28.68 30.20 -22.71
N HIS A 164 -28.82 28.90 -22.93
CA HIS A 164 -29.63 28.37 -24.04
C HIS A 164 -31.11 28.75 -23.89
N ASP A 165 -31.66 28.63 -22.68
CA ASP A 165 -33.05 28.99 -22.38
C ASP A 165 -33.33 30.49 -22.53
N ALA A 166 -32.32 31.35 -22.33
CA ALA A 166 -32.46 32.80 -22.49
C ALA A 166 -32.42 33.27 -23.96
N GLN A 167 -32.08 32.39 -24.92
CA GLN A 167 -32.00 32.72 -26.36
C GLN A 167 -33.23 32.25 -27.17
N ILE A 168 -34.21 31.60 -26.53
CA ILE A 168 -35.48 31.17 -27.12
C ILE A 168 -36.59 32.12 -26.66
#